data_AF-A0A1Y3N4H7-F1
#
_entry.id   AF-A0A1Y3N4H7-F1
#
_cell.length_a   1.000
_cell.length_b   1.000
_cell.length_c   1.000
_cell.angle_alpha   90.00
_cell.angle_beta   90.00
_cell.angle_gamma   90.00
#
_symmetry.space_group_name_H-M   'P 1'
#
loop_
_entity.id
_entity.type
_entity.pdbx_description
1 polymer ?
#
loop_
_entity_poly.entity_id
_entity_poly.type
_entity_poly.pdbx_seq_one_letter_code
_entity_poly.pdbx_strand_id
1 'polypeptide(L)'
;SCEKYYKLNENDDIFQVILNNKISFQKFKYLNGNKNLHEYKPGDDICVAGKAKYQNIIKLNANEIFKISKPTKKQNKIGNKYIKSTLNSNQIKKLNNNIELIKDTIDNTLDSKEKSPFSLEKCKRKCEYINKTISSLNKDPNEIFSIKLINNIYKKMNRPSIKENTIYMSCMSNCYIENEISKENQPTKEVTEKEEKEINSNEMDESKLNKRASCPAIEKIRDHKTEDLVVPMYKSSKSDVRTRIDGCSSKVLNDLASYFIPACNGHDACYHCLSKTQCDNDFYDNMQYICEKLFSGFWNVIDYAQCKIYKNTAYGAVKVLSPEAAGLTGDRNWKNDCKCTNEIKNKLVSKLFELSN
;
A
#
# COMPACT_ATOMS: atom_id res chain seq x y z
N SER A 1 17.91 -4.28 -17.73
CA SER A 1 18.78 -5.39 -18.19
C SER A 1 18.89 -6.40 -17.06
N CYS A 2 18.78 -7.69 -17.38
CA CYS A 2 18.95 -8.76 -16.40
C CYS A 2 20.44 -9.02 -16.14
N GLU A 3 20.81 -9.18 -14.87
CA GLU A 3 22.18 -9.46 -14.42
C GLU A 3 22.36 -10.90 -13.96
N LYS A 4 21.29 -11.55 -13.49
CA LYS A 4 21.32 -12.94 -13.03
C LYS A 4 20.03 -13.65 -13.40
N TYR A 5 20.17 -14.78 -14.09
CA TYR A 5 19.07 -15.71 -14.36
C TYR A 5 19.07 -16.87 -13.36
N TYR A 6 17.90 -17.45 -13.14
CA TYR A 6 17.67 -18.64 -12.35
C TYR A 6 16.70 -19.53 -13.12
N LYS A 7 16.99 -20.83 -13.20
CA LYS A 7 16.11 -21.80 -13.84
C LYS A 7 15.22 -22.47 -12.80
N LEU A 8 13.91 -22.37 -12.96
CA LEU A 8 12.97 -22.98 -12.02
C LEU A 8 13.01 -24.51 -12.08
N ASN A 9 13.09 -25.14 -10.92
CA ASN A 9 13.03 -26.59 -10.72
C ASN A 9 11.61 -27.03 -10.33
N GLU A 10 11.33 -28.34 -10.39
CA GLU A 10 10.00 -28.89 -10.10
C GLU A 10 9.46 -28.56 -8.71
N ASN A 11 10.35 -28.44 -7.71
CA ASN A 11 9.99 -28.20 -6.32
C ASN A 11 10.08 -26.73 -5.91
N ASP A 12 10.38 -25.83 -6.83
CA ASP A 12 10.57 -24.43 -6.50
C ASP A 12 9.24 -23.73 -6.23
N ASP A 13 9.15 -23.05 -5.09
CA ASP A 13 8.15 -22.03 -4.85
C ASP A 13 8.66 -20.69 -5.36
N ILE A 14 8.02 -20.15 -6.40
CA ILE A 14 8.43 -18.88 -7.03
C ILE A 14 8.58 -17.73 -6.02
N PHE A 15 7.71 -17.64 -5.01
CA PHE A 15 7.79 -16.57 -4.02
C PHE A 15 9.04 -16.75 -3.15
N GLN A 16 9.40 -17.98 -2.80
CA GLN A 16 10.63 -18.27 -2.06
C GLN A 16 11.88 -18.02 -2.92
N VAL A 17 11.87 -18.42 -4.19
CA VAL A 17 12.98 -18.15 -5.12
C VAL A 17 13.26 -16.64 -5.22
N ILE A 18 12.21 -15.83 -5.34
CA ILE A 18 12.31 -14.37 -5.36
C ILE A 18 12.94 -13.85 -4.06
N LEU A 19 12.38 -14.22 -2.90
CA LEU A 19 12.85 -13.70 -1.62
C LEU A 19 14.27 -14.15 -1.25
N ASN A 20 14.65 -15.38 -1.63
CA ASN A 20 16.01 -15.92 -1.44
C ASN A 20 17.05 -15.14 -2.26
N ASN A 21 16.67 -14.60 -3.41
CA ASN A 21 17.50 -13.71 -4.20
C ASN A 21 17.41 -12.23 -3.76
N LYS A 22 16.75 -11.93 -2.64
CA LYS A 22 16.66 -10.59 -2.03
C LYS A 22 16.04 -9.54 -2.94
N ILE A 23 15.10 -9.96 -3.80
CA ILE A 23 14.37 -9.10 -4.72
C ILE A 23 12.90 -9.00 -4.25
N SER A 24 12.27 -7.85 -4.49
CA SER A 24 10.84 -7.67 -4.24
C SER A 24 10.01 -8.31 -5.35
N PHE A 25 8.77 -8.70 -5.05
CA PHE A 25 7.85 -9.24 -6.05
C PHE A 25 7.60 -8.25 -7.20
N GLN A 26 7.51 -6.95 -6.90
CA GLN A 26 7.27 -5.92 -7.90
C GLN A 26 8.47 -5.77 -8.84
N LYS A 27 9.70 -5.71 -8.30
CA LYS A 27 10.88 -5.66 -9.15
C LYS A 27 11.07 -6.95 -9.95
N PHE A 28 10.78 -8.09 -9.35
CA PHE A 28 10.82 -9.35 -10.09
C PHE A 28 9.85 -9.35 -11.27
N LYS A 29 8.59 -8.92 -11.07
CA LYS A 29 7.63 -8.76 -12.17
C LYS A 29 8.16 -7.81 -13.25
N TYR A 30 8.71 -6.67 -12.86
CA TYR A 30 9.31 -5.71 -13.80
C TYR A 30 10.38 -6.36 -14.68
N LEU A 31 11.30 -7.10 -14.06
CA LEU A 31 12.41 -7.75 -14.76
C LEU A 31 11.97 -8.90 -15.67
N ASN A 32 10.77 -9.44 -15.46
CA ASN A 32 10.25 -10.62 -16.15
C ASN A 32 8.95 -10.34 -16.92
N GLY A 33 8.86 -9.15 -17.53
CA GLY A 33 7.78 -8.83 -18.47
C GLY A 33 6.38 -8.68 -17.84
N ASN A 34 6.31 -8.39 -16.54
CA ASN A 34 5.08 -8.19 -15.77
C ASN A 34 4.11 -9.39 -15.74
N LYS A 35 4.60 -10.59 -16.08
CA LYS A 35 3.85 -11.84 -16.01
C LYS A 35 3.33 -12.11 -14.58
N ASN A 36 2.16 -12.74 -14.47
CA ASN A 36 1.60 -13.13 -13.18
C ASN A 36 2.52 -14.15 -12.48
N LEU A 37 2.80 -13.96 -11.19
CA LEU A 37 3.70 -14.85 -10.43
C LEU A 37 3.22 -16.31 -10.40
N HIS A 38 1.92 -16.55 -10.54
CA HIS A 38 1.34 -17.89 -10.57
C HIS A 38 1.46 -18.59 -11.93
N GLU A 39 1.91 -17.91 -12.98
CA GLU A 39 2.04 -18.47 -14.33
C GLU A 39 3.45 -19.03 -14.62
N TYR A 40 4.39 -18.86 -13.68
CA TYR A 40 5.73 -19.44 -13.80
C TYR A 40 5.70 -20.94 -13.53
N LYS A 41 6.46 -21.69 -14.33
CA LYS A 41 6.50 -23.15 -14.29
C LYS A 41 7.94 -23.66 -14.20
N PRO A 42 8.13 -24.90 -13.74
CA PRO A 42 9.43 -25.57 -13.83
C PRO A 42 9.98 -25.50 -15.26
N GLY A 43 11.27 -25.22 -15.39
CA GLY A 43 11.95 -25.01 -16.66
C GLY A 43 11.99 -23.56 -17.15
N ASP A 44 11.15 -22.65 -16.61
CA ASP A 44 11.22 -21.23 -16.95
C ASP A 44 12.56 -20.64 -16.47
N ASP A 45 13.25 -19.93 -17.37
CA ASP A 45 14.42 -19.12 -17.05
C ASP A 45 13.98 -17.71 -16.64
N ILE A 46 14.19 -17.36 -15.37
CA ILE A 46 13.70 -16.12 -14.76
C ILE A 46 14.85 -15.22 -14.33
N CYS A 47 14.66 -13.91 -14.50
CA CYS A 47 15.58 -12.90 -14.02
C CYS A 47 15.40 -12.65 -12.52
N VAL A 48 16.43 -12.93 -11.74
CA VAL A 48 16.43 -12.78 -10.26
C VAL A 48 17.34 -11.66 -9.76
N ALA A 49 18.13 -11.03 -10.63
CA ALA A 49 18.84 -9.79 -10.35
C ALA A 49 18.94 -8.92 -11.59
N GLY A 50 18.84 -7.61 -11.42
CA GLY A 50 18.95 -6.66 -12.51
C GLY A 50 18.64 -5.24 -12.07
N LYS A 51 19.05 -4.26 -12.89
CA LYS A 51 18.74 -2.84 -12.68
C LYS A 51 17.31 -2.53 -13.13
N ALA A 52 16.60 -1.78 -12.30
CA ALA A 52 15.28 -1.27 -12.57
C ALA A 52 15.17 0.13 -11.95
N LYS A 53 14.62 1.09 -12.69
CA LYS A 53 14.29 2.41 -12.15
C LYS A 53 13.10 2.25 -11.21
N TYR A 54 13.19 2.76 -9.98
CA TYR A 54 12.13 2.64 -8.99
C TYR A 54 10.76 3.13 -9.50
N GLN A 55 10.74 4.25 -10.24
CA GLN A 55 9.52 4.80 -10.86
C GLN A 55 8.75 3.80 -11.74
N ASN A 56 9.44 2.83 -12.34
CA ASN A 56 8.81 1.79 -13.15
C ASN A 56 8.33 0.61 -12.30
N ILE A 57 9.05 0.30 -11.21
CA ILE A 57 8.67 -0.75 -10.26
C ILE A 57 7.38 -0.37 -9.53
N ILE A 58 7.25 0.89 -9.11
CA ILE A 58 6.04 1.38 -8.42
C ILE A 58 4.83 1.57 -9.34
N LYS A 59 5.00 1.34 -10.63
CA LYS A 59 3.87 1.31 -11.56
C LYS A 59 3.24 -0.08 -11.66
N LEU A 60 3.73 -1.06 -10.90
CA LEU A 60 3.29 -2.44 -11.00
C LEU A 60 2.26 -2.83 -9.95
N ASN A 61 1.21 -3.47 -10.44
CA ASN A 61 0.12 -4.00 -9.64
C ASN A 61 0.63 -5.09 -8.69
N ALA A 62 0.56 -4.81 -7.39
CA ALA A 62 0.90 -5.77 -6.35
C ALA A 62 -0.33 -6.53 -5.79
N ASN A 63 -1.55 -6.16 -6.20
CA ASN A 63 -2.76 -6.95 -5.94
C ASN A 63 -2.78 -8.28 -6.70
N GLU A 64 -2.06 -8.40 -7.81
CA GLU A 64 -1.90 -9.67 -8.52
C GLU A 64 -1.09 -10.73 -7.75
N ILE A 65 -0.34 -10.33 -6.73
CA ILE A 65 0.59 -11.21 -6.00
C ILE A 65 -0.17 -12.06 -4.97
N PHE A 66 -1.18 -11.50 -4.30
CA PHE A 66 -1.97 -12.21 -3.29
C PHE A 66 -3.49 -12.17 -3.51
N LYS A 67 -3.97 -11.54 -4.60
CA LYS A 67 -5.40 -11.41 -4.97
C LYS A 67 -6.27 -10.95 -3.79
N ILE A 68 -5.83 -9.91 -3.07
CA ILE A 68 -6.52 -9.40 -1.90
C ILE A 68 -7.49 -8.30 -2.32
N SER A 69 -8.73 -8.71 -2.55
CA SER A 69 -9.85 -7.79 -2.65
C SER A 69 -10.54 -7.64 -1.30
N LYS A 70 -10.97 -6.42 -0.95
CA LYS A 70 -11.91 -6.17 0.14
C LYS A 70 -13.06 -7.20 0.06
N PRO A 71 -13.34 -7.98 1.11
CA PRO A 71 -14.45 -8.92 1.08
C PRO A 71 -15.78 -8.16 0.96
N THR A 72 -16.67 -8.68 0.12
CA THR A 72 -18.03 -8.14 -0.05
C THR A 72 -18.88 -8.40 1.20
N LYS A 73 -19.96 -7.62 1.39
CA LYS A 73 -20.97 -7.88 2.44
C LYS A 73 -21.45 -9.32 2.47
N LYS A 74 -21.72 -9.88 1.29
CA LYS A 74 -22.18 -11.25 1.13
C LYS A 74 -21.13 -12.24 1.65
N GLN A 75 -19.86 -12.03 1.31
CA GLN A 75 -18.76 -12.84 1.82
C GLN A 75 -18.61 -12.73 3.33
N ASN A 76 -18.67 -11.52 3.90
CA ASN A 76 -18.61 -11.33 5.35
C ASN A 76 -19.76 -12.04 6.08
N LYS A 77 -20.99 -11.99 5.54
CA LYS A 77 -22.14 -12.73 6.09
C LYS A 77 -21.93 -14.25 6.03
N ILE A 78 -21.37 -14.76 4.93
CA ILE A 78 -21.06 -16.18 4.76
C ILE A 78 -19.99 -16.63 5.77
N GLY A 79 -18.89 -15.87 5.91
CA GLY A 79 -17.82 -16.17 6.86
C GLY A 79 -18.35 -16.22 8.30
N ASN A 80 -19.07 -15.19 8.71
CA ASN A 80 -19.75 -15.13 10.02
C ASN A 80 -20.65 -16.35 10.28
N LYS A 81 -21.50 -16.70 9.31
CA LYS A 81 -22.41 -17.84 9.43
C LYS A 81 -21.64 -19.14 9.59
N TYR A 82 -20.59 -19.33 8.79
CA TYR A 82 -19.76 -20.54 8.84
C TYR A 82 -19.07 -20.71 10.20
N ILE A 83 -18.47 -19.64 10.75
CA ILE A 83 -17.82 -19.71 12.06
C ILE A 83 -18.84 -20.04 13.16
N LYS A 84 -19.98 -19.35 13.19
CA LYS A 84 -21.04 -19.62 14.19
C LYS A 84 -21.60 -21.04 14.09
N SER A 85 -21.58 -21.66 12.91
CA SER A 85 -21.98 -23.06 12.75
C SER A 85 -20.87 -24.08 13.05
N THR A 86 -19.61 -23.66 13.10
CA THR A 86 -18.45 -24.57 13.26
C THR A 86 -17.89 -24.53 14.68
N LEU A 87 -17.95 -23.37 15.34
CA LEU A 87 -17.35 -23.14 16.64
C LEU A 87 -18.42 -22.78 17.68
N ASN A 88 -18.25 -23.28 18.90
CA ASN A 88 -19.07 -22.86 20.03
C ASN A 88 -18.63 -21.48 20.57
N SER A 89 -19.44 -20.88 21.44
CA SER A 89 -19.19 -19.54 21.98
C SER A 89 -17.83 -19.38 22.67
N ASN A 90 -17.35 -20.40 23.39
CA ASN A 90 -16.04 -20.36 24.06
C ASN A 90 -14.89 -20.41 23.04
N GLN A 91 -15.01 -21.25 22.02
CA GLN A 91 -14.04 -21.33 20.92
C GLN A 91 -14.00 -20.03 20.11
N ILE A 92 -15.15 -19.39 19.86
CA ILE A 92 -15.22 -18.08 19.21
C ILE A 92 -14.51 -17.02 20.04
N LYS A 93 -14.72 -17.00 21.37
CA LYS A 93 -14.02 -16.07 22.26
C LYS A 93 -12.50 -16.29 22.21
N LYS A 94 -12.05 -17.55 22.26
CA LYS A 94 -10.62 -17.88 22.16
C LYS A 94 -10.03 -17.49 20.79
N LEU A 95 -10.75 -17.74 19.70
CA LEU A 95 -10.35 -17.30 18.36
C LEU A 95 -10.21 -15.78 18.28
N ASN A 96 -11.15 -15.02 18.85
CA ASN A 96 -11.07 -13.56 18.88
C ASN A 96 -9.81 -13.08 19.62
N ASN A 97 -9.51 -13.67 20.78
CA ASN A 97 -8.29 -13.34 21.52
C ASN A 97 -7.02 -13.66 20.72
N ASN A 98 -6.98 -14.79 19.99
CA ASN A 98 -5.85 -15.12 19.11
C ASN A 98 -5.67 -14.08 18.00
N ILE A 99 -6.78 -13.65 17.40
CA ILE A 99 -6.76 -12.67 16.31
C ILE A 99 -6.38 -11.28 16.82
N GLU A 100 -6.86 -10.88 17.99
CA GLU A 100 -6.48 -9.64 18.65
C GLU A 100 -4.97 -9.61 18.92
N LEU A 101 -4.41 -10.70 19.49
CA LEU A 101 -2.97 -10.83 19.67
C LEU A 101 -2.17 -10.68 18.35
N ILE A 102 -2.67 -11.26 17.25
CA ILE A 102 -2.03 -11.11 15.93
C ILE A 102 -2.12 -9.66 15.46
N LYS A 103 -3.28 -9.00 15.59
CA LYS A 103 -3.48 -7.59 15.20
C LYS A 103 -2.59 -6.67 16.02
N ASP A 104 -2.55 -6.83 17.34
CA ASP A 104 -1.69 -6.07 18.24
C ASP A 104 -0.21 -6.27 17.89
N THR A 105 0.19 -7.50 17.56
CA THR A 105 1.55 -7.78 17.09
C THR A 105 1.85 -7.02 15.81
N ILE A 106 0.94 -7.06 14.83
CA ILE A 106 1.08 -6.33 13.56
C ILE A 106 1.19 -4.83 13.82
N ASP A 107 0.31 -4.26 14.62
CA ASP A 107 0.23 -2.83 14.88
C ASP A 107 1.47 -2.35 15.63
N ASN A 108 1.86 -3.01 16.72
CA ASN A 108 3.06 -2.66 17.46
C ASN A 108 4.35 -2.79 16.65
N THR A 109 4.35 -3.62 15.61
CA THR A 109 5.53 -3.92 14.80
C THR A 109 5.61 -3.03 13.55
N LEU A 110 4.51 -2.92 12.81
CA LEU A 110 4.43 -2.21 11.54
C LEU A 110 4.01 -0.74 11.74
N ASP A 111 3.24 -0.41 12.77
CA ASP A 111 2.70 0.94 12.94
C ASP A 111 3.72 1.84 13.63
N SER A 112 4.62 2.39 12.82
CA SER A 112 5.62 3.32 13.32
C SER A 112 5.86 4.41 12.29
N LYS A 113 5.54 5.67 12.66
CA LYS A 113 6.02 6.85 11.94
C LYS A 113 7.51 7.03 12.23
N GLU A 114 8.33 6.05 11.85
CA GLU A 114 9.76 6.06 12.17
C GLU A 114 10.39 7.34 11.63
N LYS A 115 11.02 8.07 12.55
CA LYS A 115 11.85 9.23 12.24
C LYS A 115 13.26 8.81 11.81
N SER A 116 13.67 7.60 12.20
CA SER A 116 14.95 7.02 11.81
C SER A 116 14.97 6.65 10.33
N PRO A 117 16.15 6.71 9.66
CA PRO A 117 16.32 6.15 8.33
C PRO A 117 15.87 4.69 8.26
N PHE A 118 15.37 4.27 7.10
CA PHE A 118 14.96 2.90 6.87
C PHE A 118 16.14 1.94 7.09
N SER A 119 15.87 0.81 7.76
CA SER A 119 16.84 -0.27 7.95
C SER A 119 16.24 -1.59 7.49
N LEU A 120 16.83 -2.17 6.45
CA LEU A 120 16.40 -3.47 5.91
C LEU A 120 16.42 -4.54 7.01
N GLU A 121 17.47 -4.56 7.83
CA GLU A 121 17.62 -5.54 8.90
C GLU A 121 16.52 -5.39 9.96
N LYS A 122 16.20 -4.16 10.36
CA LYS A 122 15.09 -3.90 11.29
C LYS A 122 13.75 -4.32 10.69
N CYS A 123 13.52 -4.03 9.41
CA CYS A 123 12.32 -4.44 8.70
C CYS A 123 12.18 -5.97 8.64
N LYS A 124 13.27 -6.70 8.38
CA LYS A 124 13.27 -8.17 8.39
C LYS A 124 12.90 -8.75 9.75
N ARG A 125 13.51 -8.24 10.83
CA ARG A 125 13.20 -8.68 12.21
C ARG A 125 11.74 -8.45 12.56
N LYS A 126 11.16 -7.33 12.12
CA LYS A 126 9.71 -7.05 12.22
C LYS A 126 8.88 -8.13 11.53
N CYS A 127 9.21 -8.50 10.29
CA CYS A 127 8.53 -9.57 9.57
C CYS A 127 8.68 -10.95 10.23
N GLU A 128 9.87 -11.27 10.73
CA GLU A 128 10.15 -12.52 11.45
C GLU A 128 9.35 -12.60 12.76
N TYR A 129 9.23 -11.50 13.49
CA TYR A 129 8.45 -11.44 14.72
C TYR A 129 6.96 -11.70 14.47
N ILE A 130 6.36 -11.04 13.47
CA ILE A 130 4.97 -11.28 13.06
C ILE A 130 4.78 -12.75 12.66
N ASN A 131 5.70 -13.28 11.85
CA ASN A 131 5.64 -14.66 11.39
C ASN A 131 5.74 -15.65 12.56
N LYS A 132 6.60 -15.38 13.54
CA LYS A 132 6.76 -16.21 14.74
C LYS A 132 5.47 -16.28 15.53
N THR A 133 4.80 -15.15 15.79
CA THR A 133 3.52 -15.11 16.49
C THR A 133 2.42 -15.88 15.76
N ILE A 134 2.30 -15.70 14.45
CA ILE A 134 1.28 -16.41 13.66
C ILE A 134 1.58 -17.92 13.61
N SER A 135 2.85 -18.28 13.43
CA SER A 135 3.29 -19.68 13.37
C SER A 135 3.10 -20.39 14.71
N SER A 136 3.35 -19.71 15.84
CA SER A 136 3.13 -20.31 17.17
C SER A 136 1.65 -20.61 17.39
N LEU A 137 0.76 -19.68 17.05
CA LEU A 137 -0.68 -19.92 17.15
C LEU A 137 -1.16 -21.01 16.19
N ASN A 138 -0.65 -21.03 14.95
CA ASN A 138 -1.04 -22.01 13.94
C ASN A 138 -0.62 -23.45 14.29
N LYS A 139 0.48 -23.63 15.04
CA LYS A 139 1.04 -24.95 15.39
C LYS A 139 0.59 -25.45 16.76
N ASP A 140 0.08 -24.57 17.62
CA ASP A 140 -0.35 -24.95 18.96
C ASP A 140 -1.72 -25.67 18.90
N PRO A 141 -1.80 -26.97 19.25
CA PRO A 141 -3.05 -27.72 19.23
C PRO A 141 -4.08 -27.21 20.24
N ASN A 142 -3.67 -26.42 21.23
CA ASN A 142 -4.58 -25.82 22.20
C ASN A 142 -5.25 -24.55 21.65
N GLU A 143 -4.69 -23.93 20.60
CA GLU A 143 -5.21 -22.70 20.02
C GLU A 143 -6.25 -22.96 18.93
N ILE A 144 -7.20 -22.03 18.78
CA ILE A 144 -8.29 -22.17 17.79
C ILE A 144 -7.85 -21.64 16.43
N PHE A 145 -7.01 -20.60 16.45
CA PHE A 145 -6.48 -20.02 15.22
C PHE A 145 -5.63 -21.03 14.46
N SER A 146 -5.96 -21.24 13.19
CA SER A 146 -5.09 -21.93 12.25
C SER A 146 -5.32 -21.44 10.83
N ILE A 147 -4.29 -21.50 10.00
CA ILE A 147 -4.37 -21.21 8.57
C ILE A 147 -5.34 -22.18 7.88
N LYS A 148 -5.45 -23.41 8.38
CA LYS A 148 -6.46 -24.38 7.93
C LYS A 148 -7.89 -23.88 8.18
N LEU A 149 -8.18 -23.35 9.37
CA LEU A 149 -9.48 -22.76 9.67
C LEU A 149 -9.78 -21.55 8.77
N ILE A 150 -8.82 -20.64 8.60
CA ILE A 150 -8.96 -19.49 7.68
C ILE A 150 -9.24 -19.96 6.25
N ASN A 151 -8.51 -20.95 5.74
CA ASN A 151 -8.72 -21.50 4.40
C ASN A 151 -10.09 -22.17 4.24
N ASN A 152 -10.61 -22.84 5.27
CA ASN A 152 -11.96 -23.39 5.25
C ASN A 152 -13.02 -22.27 5.14
N ILE A 153 -12.83 -21.17 5.88
CA ILE A 153 -13.70 -19.99 5.79
C ILE A 153 -13.61 -19.37 4.39
N TYR A 154 -12.39 -19.16 3.87
CA TYR A 154 -12.15 -18.58 2.55
C TYR A 154 -12.80 -19.40 1.43
N LYS A 155 -12.70 -20.73 1.48
CA LYS A 155 -13.39 -21.63 0.54
C LYS A 155 -14.89 -21.38 0.53
N LYS A 156 -15.53 -21.19 1.69
CA LYS A 156 -16.97 -20.88 1.77
C LYS A 156 -17.30 -19.49 1.23
N MET A 157 -16.40 -18.53 1.41
CA MET A 157 -16.51 -17.17 0.88
C MET A 157 -16.15 -17.07 -0.62
N ASN A 158 -15.81 -18.19 -1.28
CA ASN A 158 -15.27 -18.20 -2.64
C ASN A 158 -14.02 -17.30 -2.78
N ARG A 159 -13.10 -17.42 -1.82
CA ARG A 159 -11.80 -16.72 -1.81
C ARG A 159 -10.66 -17.72 -2.01
N PRO A 160 -9.53 -17.31 -2.62
CA PRO A 160 -8.34 -18.14 -2.75
C PRO A 160 -7.80 -18.57 -1.38
N SER A 161 -7.26 -19.79 -1.30
CA SER A 161 -6.54 -20.23 -0.10
C SER A 161 -5.18 -19.57 0.00
N ILE A 162 -4.69 -19.46 1.23
CA ILE A 162 -3.39 -18.87 1.58
C ILE A 162 -2.45 -19.91 2.16
N LYS A 163 -1.15 -19.64 2.04
CA LYS A 163 -0.07 -20.42 2.69
C LYS A 163 0.23 -19.84 4.08
N GLU A 164 0.82 -20.65 4.96
CA GLU A 164 1.16 -20.24 6.33
C GLU A 164 2.09 -19.01 6.36
N ASN A 165 3.09 -18.99 5.49
CA ASN A 165 4.07 -17.91 5.36
C ASN A 165 3.60 -16.73 4.49
N THR A 166 2.31 -16.63 4.13
CA THR A 166 1.81 -15.57 3.23
C THR A 166 2.18 -14.17 3.74
N ILE A 167 1.87 -13.85 5.00
CA ILE A 167 2.18 -12.54 5.59
C ILE A 167 3.68 -12.29 5.63
N TYR A 168 4.47 -13.29 6.00
CA TYR A 168 5.93 -13.20 6.01
C TYR A 168 6.48 -12.84 4.62
N MET A 169 6.02 -13.55 3.59
CA MET A 169 6.44 -13.31 2.21
C MET A 169 6.07 -11.91 1.73
N SER A 170 4.84 -11.45 2.01
CA SER A 170 4.40 -10.09 1.71
C SER A 170 5.28 -9.06 2.42
N CYS A 171 5.53 -9.25 3.72
CA CYS A 171 6.31 -8.34 4.55
C CYS A 171 7.75 -8.25 4.06
N MET A 172 8.41 -9.39 3.82
CA MET A 172 9.78 -9.45 3.32
C MET A 172 9.94 -8.79 1.96
N SER A 173 8.99 -9.02 1.04
CA SER A 173 8.99 -8.34 -0.27
C SER A 173 8.89 -6.82 -0.12
N ASN A 174 8.06 -6.34 0.81
CA ASN A 174 7.94 -4.91 1.07
C ASN A 174 9.21 -4.34 1.70
N CYS A 175 9.88 -5.07 2.60
CA CYS A 175 11.20 -4.66 3.09
C CYS A 175 12.23 -4.48 1.97
N TYR A 176 12.21 -5.36 0.95
CA TYR A 176 13.09 -5.20 -0.20
C TYR A 176 12.73 -3.98 -1.07
N ILE A 177 11.45 -3.66 -1.21
CA ILE A 177 11.01 -2.41 -1.85
C ILE A 177 11.41 -1.18 -1.06
N GLU A 178 11.14 -1.13 0.24
CA GLU A 178 11.49 0.02 1.07
C GLU A 178 13.01 0.23 1.12
N ASN A 179 13.79 -0.86 1.04
CA ASN A 179 15.23 -0.78 0.87
C ASN A 179 15.64 -0.15 -0.46
N GLU A 180 14.96 -0.49 -1.56
CA GLU A 180 15.20 0.14 -2.86
C GLU A 180 14.80 1.61 -2.84
N ILE A 181 13.63 1.93 -2.28
CA ILE A 181 13.16 3.30 -2.04
C ILE A 181 14.23 4.09 -1.30
N SER A 182 14.69 3.58 -0.16
CA SER A 182 15.67 4.26 0.70
C SER A 182 17.02 4.55 0.02
N LYS A 183 17.34 3.83 -1.06
CA LYS A 183 18.58 3.99 -1.83
C LYS A 183 18.43 4.87 -3.06
N GLU A 184 17.20 5.22 -3.45
CA GLU A 184 16.98 6.23 -4.47
C GLU A 184 17.49 7.56 -3.91
N ASN A 185 18.60 8.04 -4.47
CA ASN A 185 19.12 9.35 -4.16
C ASN A 185 18.04 10.37 -4.54
N GLN A 186 17.72 11.29 -3.62
CA GLN A 186 17.14 12.55 -4.05
C GLN A 186 18.07 13.13 -5.11
N PRO A 187 17.59 13.55 -6.29
CA PRO A 187 18.41 14.36 -7.16
C PRO A 187 18.70 15.68 -6.44
N THR A 188 19.77 15.73 -5.64
CA THR A 188 20.39 16.95 -5.11
C THR A 188 21.27 17.62 -6.17
N LYS A 189 20.91 17.47 -7.44
CA LYS A 189 21.50 18.24 -8.53
C LYS A 189 20.42 19.14 -9.08
N GLU A 190 20.65 20.45 -8.96
CA GLU A 190 20.09 21.44 -9.87
C GLU A 190 20.06 20.82 -11.26
N VAL A 191 18.85 20.68 -11.81
CA VAL A 191 18.63 20.29 -13.19
C VAL A 191 19.42 21.28 -14.03
N THR A 192 20.56 20.84 -14.54
CA THR A 192 21.24 21.59 -15.59
C THR A 192 20.40 21.40 -16.85
N GLU A 193 20.16 22.49 -17.58
CA GLU A 193 19.29 22.64 -18.77
C GLU A 193 19.44 21.57 -19.88
N LYS A 194 20.39 20.63 -19.74
CA LYS A 194 20.62 19.53 -20.67
C LYS A 194 19.77 18.29 -20.39
N GLU A 195 19.32 18.03 -19.17
CA GLU A 195 18.46 16.85 -18.87
C GLU A 195 16.96 17.10 -19.18
N GLU A 196 16.51 18.34 -19.34
CA GLU A 196 15.14 18.66 -19.79
C GLU A 196 14.84 18.22 -21.23
N LYS A 197 15.88 18.00 -22.06
CA LYS A 197 15.69 17.69 -23.49
C LYS A 197 15.44 16.22 -23.81
N GLU A 198 15.72 15.29 -22.89
CA GLU A 198 15.51 13.85 -23.14
C GLU A 198 14.21 13.27 -22.55
N ILE A 199 13.48 14.03 -21.71
CA ILE A 199 12.15 13.62 -21.21
C ILE A 199 11.03 14.03 -22.18
N ASN A 200 11.33 14.88 -23.17
CA ASN A 200 10.41 15.24 -24.25
C ASN A 200 10.40 14.19 -25.37
N SER A 201 9.79 13.04 -25.13
CA SER A 201 9.06 12.36 -26.19
C SER A 201 8.03 11.38 -25.62
N ASN A 202 6.77 11.71 -25.92
CA ASN A 202 5.56 10.90 -25.83
C ASN A 202 4.74 11.06 -24.54
N GLU A 203 3.65 11.82 -24.72
CA GLU A 203 2.52 12.09 -23.80
C GLU A 203 2.65 13.32 -22.87
N MET A 204 2.95 14.48 -23.45
CA MET A 204 2.41 15.74 -22.94
C MET A 204 1.67 16.44 -24.08
N ASP A 205 0.34 16.32 -24.06
CA ASP A 205 -0.53 17.25 -24.76
C ASP A 205 -0.37 18.60 -24.04
N GLU A 206 0.46 19.47 -24.61
CA GLU A 206 0.79 20.80 -24.09
C GLU A 206 -0.43 21.74 -24.16
N SER A 207 -1.47 21.48 -23.37
CA SER A 207 -2.40 22.56 -23.02
C SER A 207 -1.66 23.44 -22.02
N LYS A 208 -1.13 24.58 -22.51
CA LYS A 208 -0.52 25.66 -21.72
C LYS A 208 -1.23 25.82 -20.36
N LEU A 209 -0.58 25.36 -19.30
CA LEU A 209 -1.07 25.49 -17.93
C LEU A 209 -1.25 26.99 -17.62
N ASN A 210 -2.50 27.41 -17.38
CA ASN A 210 -2.83 28.83 -17.27
C ASN A 210 -2.23 29.46 -16.00
N LYS A 211 -1.34 30.44 -16.14
CA LYS A 211 -1.01 31.36 -15.04
C LYS A 211 -2.22 32.26 -14.73
N ARG A 212 -2.82 32.16 -13.53
CA ARG A 212 -3.90 33.08 -13.08
C ARG A 212 -3.73 33.55 -11.63
N ALA A 213 -4.43 34.64 -11.31
CA ALA A 213 -4.17 35.58 -10.21
C ALA A 213 -4.61 35.17 -8.78
N SER A 214 -5.42 34.12 -8.59
CA SER A 214 -6.05 33.74 -7.31
C SER A 214 -5.73 32.32 -6.82
N CYS A 215 -6.03 32.04 -5.54
CA CYS A 215 -5.73 30.78 -4.87
C CYS A 215 -6.73 29.67 -5.20
N PRO A 216 -6.33 28.39 -5.14
CA PRO A 216 -7.22 27.27 -5.41
C PRO A 216 -8.36 27.18 -4.38
N ALA A 217 -9.55 26.86 -4.87
CA ALA A 217 -10.67 26.44 -4.04
C ALA A 217 -10.73 24.91 -4.06
N ILE A 218 -10.41 24.28 -2.92
CA ILE A 218 -10.61 22.83 -2.77
C ILE A 218 -12.10 22.58 -2.58
N GLU A 219 -12.77 22.15 -3.65
CA GLU A 219 -14.20 21.89 -3.67
C GLU A 219 -14.47 20.40 -3.38
N LYS A 220 -15.13 20.09 -2.26
CA LYS A 220 -15.66 18.74 -2.02
C LYS A 220 -16.84 18.50 -2.96
N ILE A 221 -16.75 17.50 -3.84
CA ILE A 221 -17.84 17.13 -4.75
C ILE A 221 -18.86 16.26 -4.03
N ARG A 222 -18.39 15.24 -3.31
CA ARG A 222 -19.26 14.22 -2.69
C ARG A 222 -18.54 13.50 -1.56
N ASP A 223 -19.28 12.72 -0.80
CA ASP A 223 -18.71 11.68 0.05
C ASP A 223 -18.65 10.34 -0.69
N HIS A 224 -17.49 9.70 -0.66
CA HIS A 224 -17.38 8.27 -0.88
C HIS A 224 -17.82 7.55 0.40
N LYS A 225 -18.96 6.88 0.34
CA LYS A 225 -19.50 6.11 1.47
C LYS A 225 -19.34 4.62 1.21
N THR A 226 -18.61 3.93 2.07
CA THR A 226 -18.63 2.46 2.16
C THR A 226 -18.91 2.03 3.58
N GLU A 227 -20.15 1.63 3.86
CA GLU A 227 -20.61 1.03 5.12
C GLU A 227 -20.21 1.76 6.40
N ASP A 228 -18.98 1.56 6.87
CA ASP A 228 -18.44 2.09 8.12
C ASP A 228 -17.44 3.24 7.87
N LEU A 229 -17.25 3.61 6.60
CA LEU A 229 -16.27 4.59 6.15
C LEU A 229 -16.95 5.64 5.28
N VAL A 230 -16.91 6.89 5.72
CA VAL A 230 -17.27 8.07 4.93
C VAL A 230 -15.99 8.84 4.63
N VAL A 231 -15.71 9.09 3.36
CA VAL A 231 -14.53 9.88 2.95
C VAL A 231 -14.93 10.99 1.99
N PRO A 232 -14.52 12.26 2.22
CA PRO A 232 -14.69 13.29 1.21
C PRO A 232 -13.92 12.99 -0.09
N MET A 233 -14.61 13.17 -1.22
CA MET A 233 -14.02 13.26 -2.56
C MET A 233 -14.04 14.70 -3.03
N TYR A 234 -12.91 15.15 -3.55
CA TYR A 234 -12.70 16.52 -3.99
C TYR A 234 -12.66 16.61 -5.51
N LYS A 235 -12.91 17.81 -6.03
CA LYS A 235 -12.86 18.12 -7.46
C LYS A 235 -11.43 18.08 -7.95
N SER A 236 -11.21 17.26 -8.98
CA SER A 236 -9.94 17.13 -9.67
C SER A 236 -10.01 17.87 -11.00
N SER A 237 -9.07 18.77 -11.23
CA SER A 237 -8.84 19.39 -12.54
C SER A 237 -7.52 18.86 -13.10
N LYS A 238 -7.56 18.20 -14.27
CA LYS A 238 -6.33 17.83 -14.99
C LYS A 238 -5.58 19.04 -15.55
N SER A 239 -6.29 20.15 -15.77
CA SER A 239 -5.77 21.37 -16.40
C SER A 239 -5.36 22.47 -15.41
N ASP A 240 -5.70 22.34 -14.12
CA ASP A 240 -5.28 23.26 -13.07
C ASP A 240 -4.54 22.52 -11.96
N VAL A 241 -3.21 22.64 -12.00
CA VAL A 241 -2.30 21.98 -11.06
C VAL A 241 -2.62 22.36 -9.60
N ARG A 242 -3.18 23.55 -9.34
CA ARG A 242 -3.54 24.03 -8.00
C ARG A 242 -4.73 23.28 -7.38
N THR A 243 -5.50 22.56 -8.21
CA THR A 243 -6.63 21.70 -7.79
C THR A 243 -6.43 20.27 -8.28
N ARG A 244 -5.20 19.91 -8.66
CA ARG A 244 -4.93 18.60 -9.21
C ARG A 244 -4.92 17.59 -8.08
N ILE A 245 -5.95 16.77 -8.11
CA ILE A 245 -6.07 15.60 -7.25
C ILE A 245 -5.99 14.42 -8.21
N ASP A 246 -4.78 13.94 -8.41
CA ASP A 246 -4.50 12.85 -9.36
C ASP A 246 -4.67 11.47 -8.70
N GLY A 247 -5.05 11.46 -7.42
CA GLY A 247 -5.36 10.27 -6.67
C GLY A 247 -4.08 9.58 -6.28
N CYS A 248 -4.07 8.25 -6.30
CA CYS A 248 -2.81 7.58 -6.04
C CYS A 248 -1.96 7.60 -7.32
N SER A 249 -1.19 8.66 -7.53
CA SER A 249 -0.27 8.89 -8.67
C SER A 249 0.68 7.73 -9.01
N SER A 250 0.82 6.73 -8.13
CA SER A 250 1.45 5.43 -8.43
C SER A 250 0.41 4.35 -8.78
N LYS A 251 0.62 3.62 -9.90
CA LYS A 251 -0.21 2.43 -10.22
C LYS A 251 -0.13 1.35 -9.13
N VAL A 252 0.98 1.29 -8.36
CA VAL A 252 1.08 0.48 -7.14
C VAL A 252 -0.13 0.72 -6.25
N LEU A 253 -0.43 1.98 -5.90
CA LEU A 253 -1.53 2.29 -4.98
C LEU A 253 -2.91 2.21 -5.63
N ASN A 254 -3.05 2.63 -6.89
CA ASN A 254 -4.33 2.53 -7.62
C ASN A 254 -4.83 1.08 -7.72
N ASP A 255 -3.93 0.14 -7.97
CA ASP A 255 -4.31 -1.25 -8.14
C ASP A 255 -4.28 -2.05 -6.84
N LEU A 256 -3.38 -1.75 -5.88
CA LEU A 256 -3.28 -2.45 -4.59
C LEU A 256 -4.47 -2.20 -3.67
N ALA A 257 -4.94 -0.97 -3.69
CA ALA A 257 -5.88 -0.51 -2.70
C ALA A 257 -6.63 0.66 -3.31
N SER A 258 -7.54 0.38 -4.25
CA SER A 258 -8.55 1.37 -4.65
C SER A 258 -9.28 1.96 -3.43
N TYR A 259 -9.28 1.23 -2.31
CA TYR A 259 -9.75 1.70 -1.02
C TYR A 259 -8.85 2.75 -0.31
N PHE A 260 -7.60 2.95 -0.73
CA PHE A 260 -6.70 4.05 -0.32
C PHE A 260 -6.77 5.29 -1.22
N ILE A 261 -7.41 5.22 -2.40
CA ILE A 261 -7.72 6.42 -3.23
C ILE A 261 -8.23 7.59 -2.38
N PRO A 262 -9.14 7.38 -1.41
CA PRO A 262 -9.61 8.48 -0.61
C PRO A 262 -8.52 9.13 0.27
N ALA A 263 -7.56 8.35 0.79
CA ALA A 263 -6.39 8.87 1.50
C ALA A 263 -5.42 9.61 0.57
N CYS A 264 -5.19 9.09 -0.65
CA CYS A 264 -4.36 9.76 -1.66
C CYS A 264 -4.97 11.12 -2.07
N ASN A 265 -6.29 11.17 -2.30
CA ASN A 265 -6.97 12.42 -2.63
C ASN A 265 -6.81 13.48 -1.52
N GLY A 266 -6.88 13.05 -0.26
CA GLY A 266 -6.63 13.92 0.89
C GLY A 266 -5.18 14.40 0.98
N HIS A 267 -4.22 13.53 0.62
CA HIS A 267 -2.79 13.85 0.57
C HIS A 267 -2.46 14.90 -0.50
N ASP A 268 -2.96 14.71 -1.72
CA ASP A 268 -2.81 15.68 -2.83
C ASP A 268 -3.37 17.05 -2.43
N ALA A 269 -4.61 17.05 -1.91
CA ALA A 269 -5.27 18.27 -1.47
C ALA A 269 -4.52 18.95 -0.30
N CYS A 270 -3.93 18.16 0.60
CA CYS A 270 -3.14 18.67 1.71
C CYS A 270 -1.86 19.38 1.25
N TYR A 271 -1.16 18.88 0.23
CA TYR A 271 0.07 19.48 -0.27
C TYR A 271 -0.10 20.92 -0.78
N HIS A 272 -1.30 21.31 -1.17
CA HIS A 272 -1.61 22.70 -1.53
C HIS A 272 -1.70 23.64 -0.31
N CYS A 273 -1.83 23.10 0.91
CA CYS A 273 -2.25 23.86 2.09
C CYS A 273 -1.29 23.80 3.28
N LEU A 274 -0.62 22.66 3.48
CA LEU A 274 0.13 22.35 4.68
C LEU A 274 1.56 21.91 4.33
N SER A 275 2.39 21.72 5.36
CA SER A 275 3.75 21.23 5.16
C SER A 275 3.73 19.78 4.67
N LYS A 276 4.69 19.42 3.83
CA LYS A 276 4.88 18.05 3.34
C LYS A 276 4.82 17.03 4.48
N THR A 277 5.58 17.27 5.55
CA THR A 277 5.64 16.39 6.73
C THR A 277 4.27 16.20 7.39
N GLN A 278 3.47 17.26 7.51
CA GLN A 278 2.12 17.17 8.06
C GLN A 278 1.24 16.32 7.15
N CYS A 279 1.25 16.58 5.85
CA CYS A 279 0.45 15.84 4.87
C CYS A 279 0.82 14.37 4.79
N ASP A 280 2.12 14.04 4.79
CA ASP A 280 2.57 12.65 4.78
C ASP A 280 2.09 11.91 6.04
N ASN A 281 2.15 12.57 7.20
CA ASN A 281 1.68 11.99 8.46
C ASN A 281 0.16 11.79 8.48
N ASP A 282 -0.60 12.75 7.95
CA ASP A 282 -2.05 12.63 7.83
C ASP A 282 -2.44 11.55 6.79
N PHE A 283 -1.69 11.43 5.69
CA PHE A 283 -1.84 10.34 4.70
C PHE A 283 -1.64 8.97 5.34
N TYR A 284 -0.60 8.83 6.17
CA TYR A 284 -0.34 7.62 6.95
C TYR A 284 -1.50 7.29 7.89
N ASP A 285 -1.98 8.27 8.67
CA ASP A 285 -3.08 8.08 9.62
C ASP A 285 -4.39 7.73 8.91
N ASN A 286 -4.61 8.32 7.73
CA ASN A 286 -5.78 8.04 6.92
C ASN A 286 -5.77 6.60 6.39
N MET A 287 -4.65 6.14 5.83
CA MET A 287 -4.52 4.75 5.39
C MET A 287 -4.61 3.75 6.56
N GLN A 288 -4.05 4.10 7.71
CA GLN A 288 -4.18 3.34 8.95
C GLN A 288 -5.65 3.12 9.31
N TYR A 289 -6.42 4.19 9.37
CA TYR A 289 -7.85 4.14 9.69
C TYR A 289 -8.63 3.27 8.70
N ILE A 290 -8.31 3.40 7.41
CA ILE A 290 -8.93 2.58 6.36
C ILE A 290 -8.66 1.09 6.60
N CYS A 291 -7.44 0.70 6.97
CA CYS A 291 -7.13 -0.70 7.29
C CYS A 291 -7.94 -1.23 8.48
N GLU A 292 -8.06 -0.45 9.55
CA GLU A 292 -8.81 -0.81 10.75
C GLU A 292 -10.31 -1.01 10.48
N LYS A 293 -10.90 -0.12 9.68
CA LYS A 293 -12.34 -0.18 9.38
C LYS A 293 -12.70 -1.25 8.36
N LEU A 294 -11.94 -1.39 7.28
CA LEU A 294 -12.27 -2.33 6.22
C LEU A 294 -12.04 -3.80 6.60
N PHE A 295 -11.12 -4.07 7.52
CA PHE A 295 -10.70 -5.42 7.90
C PHE A 295 -10.93 -5.70 9.40
N SER A 296 -12.06 -5.23 9.91
CA SER A 296 -12.49 -5.39 11.30
C SER A 296 -12.81 -6.85 11.67
N GLY A 297 -13.37 -7.64 10.74
CA GLY A 297 -13.72 -9.04 10.95
C GLY A 297 -12.52 -9.96 11.22
N PHE A 298 -12.68 -10.95 12.10
CA PHE A 298 -11.56 -11.76 12.57
C PHE A 298 -10.97 -12.70 11.50
N TRP A 299 -11.74 -13.14 10.51
CA TRP A 299 -11.21 -13.90 9.36
C TRP A 299 -10.45 -13.02 8.35
N ASN A 300 -10.45 -11.71 8.51
CA ASN A 300 -9.74 -10.76 7.65
C ASN A 300 -8.37 -10.37 8.22
N VAL A 301 -7.84 -11.06 9.23
CA VAL A 301 -6.52 -10.73 9.82
C VAL A 301 -5.39 -10.73 8.79
N ILE A 302 -5.50 -11.56 7.76
CA ILE A 302 -4.53 -11.64 6.66
C ILE A 302 -4.63 -10.42 5.75
N ASP A 303 -5.86 -10.00 5.43
CA ASP A 303 -6.12 -8.79 4.66
C ASP A 303 -5.68 -7.54 5.44
N TYR A 304 -5.92 -7.53 6.75
CA TYR A 304 -5.47 -6.48 7.67
C TYR A 304 -3.95 -6.34 7.65
N ALA A 305 -3.22 -7.44 7.83
CA ALA A 305 -1.76 -7.46 7.78
C ALA A 305 -1.23 -6.89 6.45
N GLN A 306 -1.81 -7.31 5.33
CA GLN A 306 -1.40 -6.83 4.02
C GLN A 306 -1.72 -5.34 3.81
N CYS A 307 -2.88 -4.88 4.26
CA CYS A 307 -3.23 -3.46 4.23
C CYS A 307 -2.19 -2.60 4.96
N LYS A 308 -1.75 -3.03 6.16
CA LYS A 308 -0.72 -2.33 6.94
C LYS A 308 0.63 -2.32 6.25
N ILE A 309 1.02 -3.44 5.65
CA ILE A 309 2.26 -3.54 4.87
C ILE A 309 2.23 -2.55 3.69
N TYR A 310 1.13 -2.50 2.93
CA TYR A 310 1.01 -1.59 1.79
C TYR A 310 0.96 -0.13 2.19
N LYS A 311 0.26 0.20 3.29
CA LYS A 311 0.29 1.53 3.91
C LYS A 311 1.74 1.99 4.16
N ASN A 312 2.56 1.14 4.76
CA ASN A 312 3.95 1.50 5.09
C ASN A 312 4.79 1.77 3.83
N THR A 313 4.64 0.94 2.81
CA THR A 313 5.32 1.15 1.53
C THR A 313 4.84 2.42 0.82
N ALA A 314 3.53 2.70 0.85
CA ALA A 314 2.96 3.95 0.34
C ALA A 314 3.58 5.17 1.05
N TYR A 315 3.64 5.11 2.38
CA TYR A 315 4.21 6.18 3.20
C TYR A 315 5.72 6.35 2.99
N GLY A 316 6.47 5.24 2.89
CA GLY A 316 7.89 5.25 2.56
C GLY A 316 8.17 5.87 1.20
N ALA A 317 7.34 5.55 0.20
CA ALA A 317 7.42 6.13 -1.13
C ALA A 317 7.25 7.65 -1.11
N VAL A 318 6.20 8.18 -0.47
CA VAL A 318 5.97 9.64 -0.43
C VAL A 318 7.02 10.36 0.42
N LYS A 319 7.63 9.70 1.42
CA LYS A 319 8.73 10.29 2.21
C LYS A 319 10.00 10.49 1.40
N VAL A 320 10.41 9.50 0.63
CA VAL A 320 11.68 9.54 -0.13
C VAL A 320 11.54 10.26 -1.46
N LEU A 321 10.40 10.11 -2.14
CA LEU A 321 10.12 10.86 -3.36
C LEU A 321 10.01 12.34 -2.98
N SER A 322 11.07 13.10 -3.32
CA SER A 322 11.01 14.55 -3.22
C SER A 322 9.86 15.02 -4.10
N PRO A 323 9.05 15.96 -3.62
CA PRO A 323 7.98 16.50 -4.44
C PRO A 323 8.51 17.35 -5.63
N GLU A 324 9.82 17.53 -5.75
CA GLU A 324 10.54 17.97 -6.95
C GLU A 324 10.38 17.05 -8.16
N ALA A 325 9.98 15.78 -7.95
CA ALA A 325 9.85 14.81 -9.03
C ALA A 325 8.62 15.00 -9.94
N ALA A 326 7.71 15.96 -9.68
CA ALA A 326 6.69 16.48 -10.64
C ALA A 326 5.63 17.43 -10.06
N GLY A 327 5.58 17.69 -8.74
CA GLY A 327 4.43 18.37 -8.11
C GLY A 327 4.81 19.64 -7.36
N LEU A 328 5.45 19.51 -6.21
CA LEU A 328 5.57 20.60 -5.24
C LEU A 328 6.56 21.69 -5.62
N THR A 329 7.55 21.45 -6.48
CA THR A 329 8.46 22.52 -6.93
C THR A 329 7.84 23.33 -8.06
N GLY A 330 7.06 22.66 -8.93
CA GLY A 330 6.14 23.34 -9.83
C GLY A 330 5.06 24.13 -9.07
N ASP A 331 4.54 23.57 -7.98
CA ASP A 331 3.45 24.15 -7.19
C ASP A 331 3.93 25.24 -6.22
N ARG A 332 5.12 25.12 -5.59
CA ARG A 332 5.69 26.13 -4.67
C ARG A 332 6.37 27.29 -5.37
N ASN A 333 6.84 27.10 -6.61
CA ASN A 333 7.31 28.23 -7.42
C ASN A 333 6.17 29.17 -7.82
N TRP A 334 4.94 28.92 -7.35
CA TRP A 334 3.77 29.71 -7.66
C TRP A 334 3.06 30.29 -6.43
N LYS A 335 3.13 31.62 -6.28
CA LYS A 335 2.46 32.46 -5.26
C LYS A 335 2.40 31.82 -3.85
N ASN A 336 3.44 32.08 -3.06
CA ASN A 336 3.50 31.82 -1.62
C ASN A 336 2.38 32.50 -0.79
N ASP A 337 1.57 33.37 -1.42
CA ASP A 337 0.49 34.12 -0.76
C ASP A 337 -0.80 33.31 -0.62
N CYS A 338 -0.90 32.14 -1.26
CA CYS A 338 -2.08 31.30 -1.20
C CYS A 338 -2.10 30.41 0.03
N LYS A 339 -2.63 30.96 1.14
CA LYS A 339 -2.87 30.21 2.38
C LYS A 339 -4.27 29.65 2.38
N CYS A 340 -4.42 28.33 2.49
CA CYS A 340 -5.71 27.71 2.72
C CYS A 340 -6.35 28.25 4.01
N THR A 341 -7.67 28.44 3.98
CA THR A 341 -8.43 28.88 5.15
C THR A 341 -8.36 27.84 6.27
N ASN A 342 -8.57 28.25 7.52
CA ASN A 342 -8.62 27.31 8.64
C ASN A 342 -9.70 26.24 8.45
N GLU A 343 -10.81 26.60 7.80
CA GLU A 343 -11.86 25.65 7.44
C GLU A 343 -11.36 24.56 6.48
N ILE A 344 -10.63 24.93 5.43
CA ILE A 344 -10.04 23.99 4.47
C ILE A 344 -8.97 23.14 5.17
N LYS A 345 -8.10 23.75 5.99
CA LYS A 345 -7.10 23.02 6.77
C LYS A 345 -7.76 21.98 7.67
N ASN A 346 -8.82 22.34 8.41
CA ASN A 346 -9.54 21.41 9.28
C ASN A 346 -10.26 20.29 8.51
N LYS A 347 -10.62 20.52 7.24
CA LYS A 347 -11.22 19.50 6.36
C LYS A 347 -10.21 18.54 5.73
N LEU A 348 -8.93 18.95 5.64
CA LEU A 348 -7.84 18.15 5.08
C LEU A 348 -7.06 17.37 6.15
N VAL A 349 -7.05 17.88 7.39
CA VAL A 349 -6.37 17.26 8.53
C VAL A 349 -7.17 16.05 9.02
N SER A 350 -6.43 14.97 9.28
CA SER A 350 -6.70 13.58 9.71
C SER A 350 -7.92 13.22 10.59
N LYS A 351 -9.08 13.89 10.53
CA LYS A 351 -10.20 13.62 11.45
C LYS A 351 -11.61 13.56 10.85
N LEU A 352 -11.77 13.60 9.54
CA LEU A 352 -13.11 13.56 8.91
C LEU A 352 -13.47 12.23 8.25
N PHE A 353 -12.78 11.13 8.55
CA PHE A 353 -13.35 9.81 8.30
C PHE A 353 -14.38 9.50 9.38
N GLU A 354 -15.50 10.20 9.34
CA GLU A 354 -16.59 9.96 10.28
C GLU A 354 -17.20 8.58 10.04
N LEU A 355 -17.59 7.94 11.14
CA LEU A 355 -18.40 6.74 11.14
C LEU A 355 -19.77 7.10 10.54
N SER A 356 -20.21 6.39 9.51
CA SER A 356 -21.65 6.35 9.25
C SER A 356 -22.30 5.59 10.40
N ASN A 357 -23.10 6.28 11.22
CA ASN A 357 -24.02 5.64 12.15
C ASN A 357 -25.00 4.71 11.42
#